data_AF-A0A1H4JS18-F1
#
_entry.id   AF-A0A1H4JS18-F1
#
_cell.length_a   1.000
_cell.length_b   1.000
_cell.length_c   1.000
_cell.angle_alpha   90.00
_cell.angle_beta   90.00
_cell.angle_gamma   90.00
#
_symmetry.space_group_name_H-M   'P 1'
#
loop_
_entity.id
_entity.type
_entity.pdbx_description
1 polymer ?
#
loop_
_entity_poly.entity_id
_entity_poly.type
_entity_poly.pdbx_seq_one_letter_code
_entity_poly.pdbx_strand_id
1 'polypeptide(L)'
;MERFIENTMYASRWLLAPIYFGLSLGLLALALKFFQEVFHVIPNVFSMAESDLILVLLSLIDMALVGGLLVMVMISGYENFVSQLDIDENKEKLSWLGKMDSSSLKMKVAASIVAISSIHLLRVRISEHRDRPFRLIVTGHFANA
;
A
#
# COMPACT_ATOMS: atom_id res chain seq x y z
N MET A 1 21.26 -32.49 9.72
CA MET A 1 20.99 -31.09 9.34
C MET A 1 19.81 -31.01 8.37
N GLU A 2 19.63 -31.97 7.46
CA GLU A 2 18.48 -32.09 6.53
C GLU A 2 17.10 -32.07 7.21
N ARG A 3 16.89 -32.83 8.29
CA ARG A 3 15.62 -32.83 9.06
C ARG A 3 15.19 -31.47 9.61
N PHE A 4 16.16 -30.58 9.90
CA PHE A 4 15.86 -29.23 10.40
C PHE A 4 15.40 -28.31 9.25
N ILE A 5 15.93 -28.52 8.05
CA ILE A 5 15.55 -27.79 6.84
C ILE A 5 14.17 -28.26 6.35
N GLU A 6 13.91 -29.57 6.32
CA GLU A 6 12.59 -30.13 5.99
C GLU A 6 11.50 -29.60 6.94
N ASN A 7 11.71 -29.67 8.26
CA ASN A 7 10.73 -29.18 9.23
C ASN A 7 10.48 -27.66 9.09
N THR A 8 11.52 -26.89 8.75
CA THR A 8 11.39 -25.44 8.53
C THR A 8 10.58 -25.15 7.26
N MET A 9 10.73 -25.97 6.20
CA MET A 9 9.94 -25.86 4.97
C MET A 9 8.47 -26.29 5.15
N TYR A 10 8.21 -27.34 5.94
CA TYR A 10 6.83 -27.72 6.27
C TYR A 10 6.14 -26.68 7.16
N ALA A 11 6.86 -26.07 8.11
CA ALA A 11 6.32 -25.03 8.97
C ALA A 11 6.00 -23.72 8.21
N SER A 12 6.80 -23.36 7.19
CA SER A 12 6.58 -22.13 6.41
C SER A 12 5.27 -22.18 5.61
N ARG A 13 4.90 -23.33 5.03
CA ARG A 13 3.61 -23.53 4.35
C ARG A 13 2.42 -23.25 5.27
N TRP A 14 2.48 -23.69 6.52
CA TRP A 14 1.40 -23.50 7.49
C TRP A 14 1.30 -22.05 7.98
N LEU A 15 2.43 -21.33 8.10
CA LEU A 15 2.46 -19.90 8.43
C LEU A 15 1.93 -19.03 7.29
N LEU A 16 2.16 -19.42 6.04
CA LEU A 16 1.74 -18.66 4.86
C LEU A 16 0.22 -18.66 4.66
N ALA A 17 -0.47 -19.75 5.00
CA ALA A 17 -1.92 -19.88 4.84
C ALA A 17 -2.72 -18.75 5.55
N PRO A 18 -2.54 -18.47 6.85
CA PRO A 18 -3.24 -17.37 7.53
C PRO A 18 -2.80 -15.99 7.01
N ILE A 19 -1.55 -15.84 6.57
CA ILE A 19 -1.06 -14.58 6.00
C ILE A 19 -1.80 -14.26 4.69
N TYR A 20 -1.87 -15.20 3.75
CA TYR A 20 -2.60 -14.98 2.49
C TYR A 20 -4.10 -14.79 2.71
N PHE A 21 -4.68 -15.47 3.69
CA PHE A 21 -6.06 -15.24 4.07
C PHE A 21 -6.28 -13.81 4.59
N GLY A 22 -5.40 -13.32 5.45
CA GLY A 22 -5.41 -11.93 5.93
C GLY A 22 -5.23 -10.91 4.79
N LEU A 23 -4.31 -11.16 3.85
CA LEU A 23 -4.09 -10.30 2.69
C LEU A 23 -5.31 -10.28 1.76
N SER A 24 -5.98 -11.41 1.56
CA SER A 24 -7.21 -11.51 0.77
C SER A 24 -8.36 -10.73 1.43
N LEU A 25 -8.54 -10.86 2.75
CA LEU A 25 -9.50 -10.06 3.50
C LEU A 25 -9.18 -8.57 3.45
N GLY A 26 -7.90 -8.20 3.56
CA GLY A 26 -7.44 -6.81 3.42
C GLY A 26 -7.75 -6.23 2.05
N LEU A 27 -7.51 -6.99 0.97
CA LEU A 27 -7.86 -6.60 -0.39
C LEU A 27 -9.38 -6.40 -0.55
N LEU A 28 -10.18 -7.29 0.04
CA LEU A 28 -11.63 -7.19 0.02
C LEU A 28 -12.13 -5.96 0.79
N ALA A 29 -11.57 -5.69 1.97
CA ALA A 29 -11.89 -4.50 2.75
C ALA A 29 -11.52 -3.21 2.00
N LEU A 30 -10.37 -3.19 1.33
CA LEU A 30 -9.95 -2.07 0.51
C LEU A 30 -10.90 -1.86 -0.68
N ALA A 31 -11.31 -2.93 -1.36
CA ALA A 31 -12.28 -2.85 -2.44
C ALA A 31 -13.62 -2.28 -1.96
N LEU A 32 -14.14 -2.76 -0.82
CA LEU A 32 -15.36 -2.22 -0.23
C LEU A 32 -15.24 -0.73 0.09
N LYS A 33 -14.10 -0.29 0.65
CA LYS A 33 -13.84 1.13 0.91
C LYS A 33 -13.76 1.98 -0.35
N PHE A 34 -13.10 1.46 -1.39
CA PHE A 34 -13.03 2.12 -2.69
C PHE A 34 -14.43 2.37 -3.26
N PHE A 35 -15.28 1.34 -3.30
CA PHE A 35 -16.65 1.50 -3.80
C PHE A 35 -17.49 2.42 -2.92
N GLN A 36 -17.36 2.33 -1.59
CA GLN A 36 -18.03 3.24 -0.66
C GLN A 36 -17.71 4.70 -0.98
N GLU A 37 -16.44 5.02 -1.19
CA GLU A 37 -15.98 6.37 -1.51
C GLU A 37 -16.54 6.82 -2.87
N VAL A 38 -16.52 5.96 -3.89
CA VAL A 38 -17.13 6.25 -5.20
C VAL A 38 -18.62 6.58 -5.08
N PHE A 39 -19.39 5.77 -4.33
CA PHE A 39 -20.82 6.02 -4.11
C PHE A 39 -21.10 7.31 -3.33
N HIS A 40 -20.17 7.74 -2.48
CA HIS A 40 -20.27 9.01 -1.76
C HIS A 40 -20.04 10.22 -2.66
N VAL A 41 -19.22 10.07 -3.70
CA VAL A 41 -18.73 11.19 -4.53
C VAL A 41 -19.64 11.46 -5.72
N ILE A 42 -20.17 10.41 -6.36
CA ILE A 42 -21.08 10.52 -7.51
C ILE A 42 -22.23 11.53 -7.28
N PRO A 43 -23.01 11.46 -6.18
CA PRO A 43 -24.12 12.40 -5.97
C PRO A 43 -23.65 13.82 -5.62
N ASN A 44 -22.45 13.97 -5.04
CA ASN A 44 -21.93 15.24 -4.55
C ASN A 44 -21.06 15.99 -5.59
N VAL A 45 -20.77 15.38 -6.75
CA VAL A 45 -19.81 15.90 -7.74
C VAL A 45 -20.16 17.30 -8.25
N PHE A 46 -21.45 17.62 -8.38
CA PHE A 46 -21.93 18.92 -8.87
C PHE A 46 -22.02 20.00 -7.78
N SER A 47 -21.98 19.59 -6.51
CA SER A 47 -22.07 20.50 -5.35
C SER A 47 -20.72 20.73 -4.66
N MET A 48 -19.70 19.92 -4.96
CA MET A 48 -18.37 20.02 -4.37
C MET A 48 -17.51 21.08 -5.07
N ALA A 49 -16.63 21.72 -4.31
CA ALA A 49 -15.59 22.58 -4.87
C ALA A 49 -14.56 21.74 -5.65
N GLU A 50 -14.00 22.30 -6.71
CA GLU A 50 -13.02 21.63 -7.59
C GLU A 50 -11.83 21.04 -6.81
N SER A 51 -11.32 21.76 -5.81
CA SER A 51 -10.22 21.31 -4.97
C SER A 51 -10.56 20.04 -4.17
N ASP A 52 -11.82 19.90 -3.73
CA ASP A 52 -12.24 18.78 -2.90
C ASP A 52 -12.46 17.54 -3.74
N LEU A 53 -12.98 17.72 -4.97
CA LEU A 53 -13.06 16.67 -5.96
C LEU A 53 -11.67 16.08 -6.28
N ILE A 54 -10.66 16.93 -6.50
CA ILE A 54 -9.28 16.49 -6.75
C ILE A 54 -8.72 15.68 -5.57
N LEU A 55 -8.96 16.12 -4.32
CA LEU A 55 -8.47 15.42 -3.12
C LEU A 55 -9.09 14.03 -2.97
N VAL A 56 -10.39 13.91 -3.26
CA VAL A 56 -11.09 12.63 -3.27
C VAL A 56 -10.54 11.71 -4.37
N LEU A 57 -10.36 12.22 -5.58
CA LEU A 57 -9.80 11.44 -6.69
C LEU A 57 -8.39 10.93 -6.36
N LEU A 58 -7.53 11.77 -5.77
CA LEU A 58 -6.21 11.35 -5.29
C LEU A 58 -6.31 10.23 -4.25
N SER A 59 -7.31 10.28 -3.37
CA SER A 59 -7.56 9.21 -2.38
C SER A 59 -8.01 7.90 -3.03
N LEU A 60 -8.86 7.96 -4.07
CA LEU A 60 -9.27 6.78 -4.83
C LEU A 60 -8.08 6.16 -5.57
N ILE A 61 -7.23 6.97 -6.18
CA ILE A 61 -6.00 6.51 -6.84
C ILE A 61 -5.07 5.82 -5.83
N ASP A 62 -4.88 6.42 -4.65
CA ASP A 62 -4.04 5.85 -3.60
C ASP A 62 -4.53 4.47 -3.15
N MET A 63 -5.84 4.32 -2.91
CA MET A 63 -6.44 3.02 -2.60
C MET A 63 -6.19 2.00 -3.73
N ALA A 64 -6.37 2.39 -4.99
CA ALA A 64 -6.12 1.51 -6.13
C ALA A 64 -4.64 1.07 -6.22
N LEU A 65 -3.70 2.00 -5.97
CA LEU A 65 -2.26 1.70 -5.93
C LEU A 65 -1.91 0.74 -4.78
N VAL A 66 -2.46 0.95 -3.59
CA VAL A 66 -2.28 0.06 -2.43
C VAL A 66 -2.86 -1.33 -2.73
N GLY A 67 -4.02 -1.42 -3.37
CA GLY A 67 -4.62 -2.68 -3.82
C GLY A 67 -3.73 -3.42 -4.83
N GLY A 68 -3.22 -2.72 -5.83
CA GLY A 68 -2.28 -3.29 -6.80
C GLY A 68 -0.98 -3.77 -6.16
N LEU A 69 -0.45 -3.03 -5.19
CA LEU A 69 0.73 -3.41 -4.41
C LEU A 69 0.45 -4.67 -3.57
N LEU A 70 -0.70 -4.76 -2.91
CA LEU A 70 -1.11 -5.95 -2.15
C LEU A 70 -1.14 -7.19 -3.05
N VAL A 71 -1.76 -7.09 -4.23
CA VAL A 71 -1.80 -8.19 -5.20
C VAL A 71 -0.39 -8.61 -5.64
N MET A 72 0.48 -7.63 -5.93
CA MET A 72 1.87 -7.91 -6.30
C MET A 72 2.62 -8.65 -5.18
N VAL A 73 2.44 -8.24 -3.92
CA VAL A 73 3.03 -8.90 -2.75
C VAL A 73 2.47 -10.32 -2.60
N MET A 74 1.17 -10.52 -2.83
CA MET A 74 0.56 -11.85 -2.78
C MET A 74 1.15 -12.80 -3.82
N ILE A 75 1.26 -12.37 -5.09
CA ILE A 75 1.82 -13.18 -6.17
C ILE A 75 3.31 -13.46 -5.94
N SER A 76 4.10 -12.42 -5.63
CA SER A 76 5.53 -12.57 -5.38
C SER A 76 5.82 -13.43 -4.15
N GLY A 77 5.01 -13.31 -3.10
CA GLY A 77 5.10 -14.19 -1.94
C GLY A 77 4.83 -15.64 -2.33
N TYR A 78 3.81 -15.89 -3.14
CA TYR A 78 3.42 -17.25 -3.52
C TYR A 78 4.52 -17.90 -4.37
N GLU A 79 5.06 -17.18 -5.35
CA GLU A 79 6.17 -17.63 -6.18
C GLU A 79 7.44 -17.93 -5.37
N ASN A 80 7.78 -17.05 -4.41
CA ASN A 80 9.00 -17.20 -3.62
C ASN A 80 8.92 -18.30 -2.57
N PHE A 81 7.76 -18.47 -1.93
CA PHE A 81 7.65 -19.34 -0.75
C PHE A 81 6.79 -20.59 -0.95
N VAL A 82 5.90 -20.67 -1.93
CA VAL A 82 5.06 -21.86 -2.14
C VAL A 82 5.47 -22.59 -3.41
N SER A 83 5.70 -21.87 -4.51
CA SER A 83 6.11 -22.44 -5.80
C SER A 83 7.52 -23.06 -5.75
N GLN A 84 8.51 -22.39 -5.14
CA GLN A 84 9.86 -22.95 -5.01
C GLN A 84 9.91 -24.19 -4.11
N LEU A 85 9.02 -24.31 -3.12
CA LEU A 85 8.93 -25.49 -2.25
C LEU A 85 8.31 -26.71 -2.96
N ASP A 86 7.59 -26.50 -4.06
CA ASP A 86 6.88 -27.56 -4.78
C ASP A 86 7.72 -28.19 -5.91
N ILE A 87 8.89 -27.62 -6.21
CA ILE A 87 9.77 -28.04 -7.32
C ILE A 87 10.91 -28.96 -6.84
N ASP A 88 11.01 -29.25 -5.54
CA ASP A 88 12.18 -29.93 -4.95
C ASP A 88 12.11 -31.47 -4.93
N GLU A 89 11.47 -32.10 -5.94
CA GLU A 89 11.46 -33.57 -6.04
C GLU A 89 12.50 -34.15 -7.02
N ASN A 90 13.20 -33.33 -7.83
CA ASN A 90 14.43 -33.79 -8.50
C ASN A 90 15.21 -32.67 -9.20
N LYS A 91 16.53 -32.65 -8.91
CA LYS A 91 17.65 -32.03 -9.64
C LYS A 91 18.15 -30.67 -9.16
N GLU A 92 19.35 -30.73 -8.58
CA GLU A 92 20.51 -29.88 -8.87
C GLU A 92 20.20 -28.57 -9.61
N LYS A 93 19.96 -27.49 -8.87
CA LYS A 93 20.17 -26.15 -9.42
C LYS A 93 20.65 -25.14 -8.37
N LEU A 94 21.78 -25.46 -7.75
CA LEU A 94 22.59 -24.56 -6.93
C LEU A 94 23.34 -23.45 -7.74
N SER A 95 22.94 -23.14 -8.98
CA SER A 95 23.64 -22.17 -9.84
C SER A 95 22.92 -20.83 -10.06
N TRP A 96 21.64 -20.68 -9.70
CA TRP A 96 20.86 -19.48 -10.06
C TRP A 96 20.66 -18.47 -8.91
N LEU A 97 20.98 -18.85 -7.66
CA LEU A 97 20.91 -17.99 -6.46
C LEU A 97 21.90 -16.81 -6.46
N GLY A 98 22.77 -16.71 -7.48
CA GLY A 98 23.83 -15.69 -7.54
C GLY A 98 23.46 -14.37 -8.25
N LYS A 99 22.28 -14.23 -8.86
CA LYS A 99 21.98 -13.04 -9.70
C LYS A 99 20.55 -12.45 -9.61
N MET A 100 19.76 -12.76 -8.58
CA MET A 100 18.51 -12.02 -8.33
C MET A 100 18.75 -10.97 -7.25
N ASP A 101 19.09 -9.81 -7.80
CA ASP A 101 19.54 -8.57 -7.22
C ASP A 101 18.62 -8.00 -6.12
N SER A 102 18.96 -8.25 -4.85
CA SER A 102 18.36 -7.58 -3.69
C SER A 102 18.46 -6.04 -3.74
N SER A 103 19.34 -5.49 -4.58
CA SER A 103 19.49 -4.05 -4.80
C SER A 103 18.29 -3.47 -5.54
N SER A 104 17.84 -4.14 -6.61
CA SER A 104 16.66 -3.73 -7.39
C SER A 104 15.37 -3.71 -6.55
N LEU A 105 15.21 -4.68 -5.64
CA LEU A 105 14.06 -4.76 -4.73
C LEU A 105 14.13 -3.67 -3.65
N LYS A 106 15.31 -3.42 -3.07
CA LYS A 106 15.53 -2.31 -2.11
C LYS A 106 15.25 -0.94 -2.74
N MET A 107 15.69 -0.72 -3.98
CA MET A 107 15.43 0.53 -4.71
C MET A 107 13.94 0.74 -5.01
N LYS A 108 13.22 -0.31 -5.40
CA LYS A 108 11.77 -0.24 -5.66
C LYS A 108 10.98 0.08 -4.39
N VAL A 109 11.32 -0.54 -3.27
CA VAL A 109 10.67 -0.27 -1.97
C VAL A 109 10.98 1.14 -1.48
N ALA A 110 12.24 1.61 -1.57
CA ALA A 110 12.62 2.96 -1.18
C ALA A 110 11.89 4.03 -2.01
N ALA A 111 11.77 3.84 -3.33
CA ALA A 111 11.05 4.76 -4.21
C ALA A 111 9.56 4.87 -3.84
N SER A 112 8.90 3.76 -3.52
CA SER A 112 7.50 3.75 -3.11
C SER A 112 7.26 4.50 -1.80
N ILE A 113 8.14 4.32 -0.81
CA ILE A 113 8.03 5.00 0.50
C ILE A 113 8.19 6.52 0.36
N VAL A 114 9.15 6.96 -0.47
CA VAL A 114 9.39 8.39 -0.73
C VAL A 114 8.20 9.03 -1.44
N ALA A 115 7.58 8.35 -2.42
CA ALA A 115 6.43 8.86 -3.15
C ALA A 115 5.20 9.04 -2.23
N ILE A 116 4.87 8.02 -1.43
CA ILE A 116 3.73 8.05 -0.49
C ILE A 116 3.93 9.17 0.55
N SER A 117 5.13 9.27 1.13
CA SER A 117 5.43 10.27 2.16
C SER A 117 5.35 11.70 1.61
N SER A 118 5.78 11.93 0.36
CA SER A 118 5.74 13.25 -0.28
C SER A 118 4.30 13.76 -0.47
N ILE A 119 3.38 12.87 -0.86
CA ILE A 119 1.95 13.20 -1.02
C ILE A 119 1.32 13.52 0.34
N HIS A 120 1.66 12.76 1.38
CA HIS A 120 1.14 12.98 2.72
C HIS A 120 1.58 14.35 3.28
N LEU A 121 2.85 14.71 3.13
CA LEU A 121 3.37 16.02 3.55
C LEU A 121 2.71 17.18 2.78
N LEU A 122 2.46 17.00 1.48
CA LEU A 122 1.73 17.97 0.66
C LEU A 122 0.29 18.18 1.16
N ARG A 123 -0.43 17.10 1.50
CA ARG A 123 -1.78 17.20 2.10
C ARG A 123 -1.79 18.04 3.37
N VAL A 124 -0.87 17.76 4.30
CA VAL A 124 -0.75 18.51 5.57
C VAL A 124 -0.44 19.99 5.34
N ARG A 125 0.46 20.30 4.39
CA ARG A 125 0.85 21.68 4.08
C ARG A 125 -0.31 22.49 3.49
N ILE A 126 -1.09 21.87 2.62
CA ILE A 126 -2.26 22.50 1.97
C ILE A 126 -3.41 22.67 2.97
N SER A 127 -3.68 21.66 3.82
CA SER A 127 -4.70 21.79 4.87
C SER A 127 -4.37 22.90 5.86
N GLU A 128 -3.11 23.04 6.29
CA GLU A 128 -2.71 24.16 7.15
C GLU A 128 -2.91 25.53 6.48
N HIS A 129 -2.63 25.65 5.17
CA HIS A 129 -2.77 26.92 4.46
C HIS A 129 -4.24 27.29 4.18
N ARG A 130 -5.11 26.30 4.05
CA ARG A 130 -6.56 26.49 3.94
C ARG A 130 -7.16 27.15 5.20
N ASP A 131 -6.59 26.87 6.38
CA ASP A 131 -7.09 27.38 7.66
C ASP A 131 -6.48 28.72 8.12
N ARG A 132 -5.43 29.23 7.44
CA ARG A 132 -4.75 30.48 7.83
C ARG A 132 -5.50 31.80 7.56
N PRO A 133 -6.35 31.97 6.53
CA PRO A 133 -6.97 33.28 6.29
C PRO A 133 -8.01 33.65 7.36
N PHE A 134 -8.70 32.68 7.96
CA PHE A 134 -9.72 32.94 8.98
C PHE A 134 -9.12 33.25 10.37
N ARG A 135 -7.99 32.64 10.73
CA ARG A 135 -7.40 32.85 12.08
C ARG A 135 -6.73 34.22 12.22
N LEU A 136 -6.15 34.78 11.15
CA LEU A 136 -5.50 36.10 11.19
C LEU A 136 -6.52 37.26 11.24
N ILE A 137 -7.68 37.12 10.62
CA ILE A 137 -8.75 38.14 10.66
C ILE A 137 -9.41 38.20 12.05
N VAL A 138 -9.67 37.05 12.68
CA VAL A 138 -10.27 37.01 14.02
C VAL A 138 -9.29 37.50 15.08
N THR A 139 -8.01 37.10 15.02
CA THR A 139 -7.02 37.50 16.04
C THR A 139 -6.57 38.96 15.88
N GLY A 140 -6.60 39.52 14.66
CA GLY A 140 -6.30 40.93 14.40
C GLY A 140 -7.38 41.90 14.90
N HIS A 141 -8.64 41.48 15.00
CA HIS A 141 -9.74 42.33 15.47
C HIS A 141 -9.76 42.49 17.01
N PHE A 142 -9.25 41.51 17.77
CA PHE A 142 -9.18 41.58 19.24
C PHE A 142 -7.87 42.20 19.79
N ALA A 143 -6.89 42.47 18.94
CA ALA A 143 -5.63 43.11 19.36
C ALA A 143 -5.67 44.65 19.31
N ASN A 144 -6.78 45.24 18.84
CA ASN A 144 -6.92 46.69 18.61
C ASN A 144 -8.20 47.29 19.23
N ALA A 145 -8.78 46.61 20.21
CA ALA A 145 -9.94 47.06 21.01
C ALA A 145 -9.57 47.11 22.49
#